data_AF-A0A2W5QYM4-F1
#
_entry.id   AF-A0A2W5QYM4-F1
#
_cell.length_a   1.000
_cell.length_b   1.000
_cell.length_c   1.000
_cell.angle_alpha   90.00
_cell.angle_beta   90.00
_cell.angle_gamma   90.00
#
_symmetry.space_group_name_H-M   'P 1'
#
loop_
_entity.id
_entity.type
_entity.pdbx_description
1 polymer ?
#
loop_
_entity_poly.entity_id
_entity_poly.type
_entity_poly.pdbx_seq_one_letter_code
_entity_poly.pdbx_strand_id
1 'polypeptide(L)' 'MTRSHSTQRRQPHPDDIVLWPDGTWATLEDVRNGDFDWMSDDYEIIDHMDDARLKAAGVIDETM' A
#
# COMPACT_ATOMS: atom_id res chain seq x y z
N MET A 1 -24.60 9.72 4.03
CA MET A 1 -23.52 9.44 3.06
C MET A 1 -22.23 10.03 3.60
N THR A 2 -21.47 9.27 4.37
CA THR A 2 -20.06 9.52 4.62
C THR A 2 -19.49 8.13 4.88
N ARG A 3 -18.74 7.60 3.90
CA ARG A 3 -17.90 6.43 4.13
C ARG A 3 -16.89 6.88 5.18
N SER A 4 -17.13 6.53 6.43
CA SER A 4 -16.11 6.56 7.46
C SER A 4 -15.07 5.54 7.03
N HIS A 5 -14.12 5.97 6.20
CA HIS A 5 -12.84 5.30 6.07
C HIS A 5 -12.14 5.55 7.40
N SER A 6 -12.56 4.80 8.42
CA SER A 6 -11.87 4.71 9.68
C SER A 6 -10.60 3.96 9.35
N THR A 7 -9.59 4.68 8.85
CA THR A 7 -8.21 4.23 8.83
C THR A 7 -7.89 3.95 10.28
N GLN A 8 -8.09 2.71 10.68
CA GLN A 8 -7.73 2.24 12.00
C GLN A 8 -6.27 2.63 12.14
N ARG A 9 -5.97 3.50 13.12
CA ARG A 9 -4.63 3.97 13.47
C ARG A 9 -3.83 2.79 14.05
N ARG A 10 -3.77 1.66 13.34
CA ARG A 10 -2.70 0.69 13.50
C ARG A 10 -1.43 1.44 13.13
N GLN A 11 -0.39 1.25 13.93
CA GLN A 11 0.91 1.73 13.54
C GLN A 11 1.24 1.02 12.23
N PRO A 12 1.47 1.78 11.15
CA PRO A 12 1.78 1.16 9.86
C PRO A 12 3.02 0.27 10.05
N HIS A 13 2.89 -1.00 9.67
CA HIS A 13 3.98 -1.95 9.74
C HIS A 13 4.99 -1.61 8.64
N PRO A 14 6.30 -1.72 8.89
CA PRO A 14 7.33 -1.54 7.87
C PRO A 14 7.05 -2.31 6.57
N ASP A 15 6.60 -3.56 6.73
CA ASP A 15 6.31 -4.48 5.63
C ASP A 15 5.04 -4.13 4.84
N ASP A 16 4.19 -3.22 5.33
CA ASP A 16 2.96 -2.84 4.63
C ASP A 16 3.29 -2.31 3.23
N ILE A 17 2.41 -2.59 2.27
CA ILE A 17 2.62 -2.23 0.88
C ILE A 17 1.89 -0.93 0.57
N VAL A 18 2.62 -0.01 -0.02
CA VAL A 18 2.10 1.22 -0.59
C VAL A 18 1.78 0.97 -2.06
N LEU A 19 0.53 1.20 -2.45
CA LEU A 19 0.05 1.09 -3.82
C LEU A 19 -0.35 2.46 -4.37
N TRP A 20 0.24 2.83 -5.49
CA TRP A 20 -0.14 4.02 -6.25
C TRP A 20 -1.19 3.72 -7.31
N PRO A 21 -1.98 4.74 -7.72
CA PRO A 21 -3.00 4.61 -8.76
C PRO A 21 -2.44 4.20 -10.13
N ASP A 22 -1.15 4.44 -10.39
CA ASP A 22 -0.45 3.98 -11.59
C ASP A 22 -0.14 2.46 -11.59
N GLY A 23 -0.45 1.75 -10.49
CA GLY A 23 -0.13 0.33 -10.29
C GLY A 23 1.30 0.09 -9.79
N THR A 24 2.06 1.16 -9.56
CA THR A 24 3.35 1.08 -8.86
C THR A 24 3.10 0.70 -7.41
N TRP A 25 3.95 -0.16 -6.86
CA TRP A 25 3.91 -0.52 -5.46
C TRP A 25 5.31 -0.47 -4.84
N ALA A 26 5.37 -0.17 -3.54
CA ALA A 26 6.61 -0.16 -2.75
C ALA A 26 6.32 -0.59 -1.32
N THR A 27 7.36 -0.95 -0.56
CA THR A 27 7.20 -1.16 0.88
C THR A 27 7.06 0.18 1.60
N LEU A 28 6.33 0.19 2.70
CA LEU A 28 6.18 1.41 3.49
C LEU A 28 7.52 1.84 4.12
N GLU A 29 8.45 0.92 4.38
CA GLU A 29 9.81 1.28 4.76
C GLU A 29 10.53 2.11 3.69
N ASP A 30 10.47 1.72 2.42
CA ASP A 30 11.10 2.48 1.33
C ASP A 30 10.50 3.88 1.19
N VAL A 31 9.16 3.99 1.30
CA VAL A 31 8.48 5.29 1.27
C VAL A 31 8.90 6.15 2.45
N ARG A 32 8.97 5.58 3.66
CA ARG A 32 9.46 6.28 4.86
C ARG A 32 10.94 6.61 4.80
N ASN A 33 11.74 5.83 4.10
CA ASN A 33 13.16 6.10 3.88
C ASN A 33 13.36 7.33 2.97
N GLY A 34 12.32 7.73 2.24
CA GLY A 34 12.37 8.85 1.29
C GLY A 34 12.77 8.41 -0.12
N ASP A 35 12.82 7.10 -0.41
CA ASP A 35 13.12 6.59 -1.75
C ASP A 35 12.05 7.02 -2.78
N PHE A 36 10.84 7.31 -2.29
CA PHE A 36 9.66 7.74 -3.05
C PHE A 36 9.22 9.19 -2.76
N ASP A 37 10.08 10.05 -2.19
CA ASP A 37 9.75 11.46 -1.88
C ASP A 37 9.38 12.29 -3.12
N TRP A 38 9.79 11.83 -4.31
CA TRP A 38 9.44 12.41 -5.61
C TRP A 38 8.06 11.97 -6.14
N MET A 39 7.42 11.01 -5.49
CA MET A 39 6.13 10.44 -5.88
C MET A 39 4.99 11.09 -5.08
N SER A 40 3.77 11.04 -5.61
CA SER A 40 2.61 11.66 -4.95
C SER A 40 2.29 10.95 -3.63
N ASP A 41 1.88 11.69 -2.59
CA ASP A 41 1.42 11.11 -1.31
C ASP A 41 0.02 10.45 -1.42
N ASP A 42 -0.59 10.51 -2.59
CA ASP A 42 -1.87 9.84 -2.89
C ASP A 42 -1.61 8.36 -3.19
N TYR A 43 -1.48 7.56 -2.14
CA TYR A 43 -1.31 6.12 -2.20
C TYR A 43 -2.23 5.39 -1.20
N GLU A 44 -2.60 4.16 -1.54
CA GLU A 44 -3.32 3.25 -0.63
C GLU A 44 -2.30 2.38 0.10
N ILE A 45 -2.38 2.31 1.43
CA ILE A 45 -1.57 1.38 2.23
C ILE A 45 -2.38 0.09 2.40
N ILE A 46 -1.82 -1.01 1.89
CA ILE A 46 -2.35 -2.36 1.96
C ILE A 46 -1.53 -3.14 2.99
N ASP A 47 -2.23 -3.86 3.87
CA ASP A 47 -1.59 -4.77 4.83
C ASP A 47 -0.88 -5.90 4.07
N HIS A 48 0.39 -6.13 4.36
CA HIS A 48 1.20 -7.15 3.67
C HIS A 48 0.67 -8.58 3.85
N MET A 49 -0.16 -8.81 4.87
CA MET A 49 -0.82 -10.10 5.11
C MET A 49 -2.15 -10.25 4.35
N ASP A 50 -2.61 -9.20 3.63
CA ASP A 50 -3.84 -9.24 2.84
C ASP A 50 -3.56 -9.66 1.39
N ASP A 51 -3.28 -10.94 1.20
CA ASP A 51 -3.03 -11.54 -0.13
C ASP A 51 -4.15 -11.24 -1.14
N ALA A 52 -5.40 -11.12 -0.67
CA ALA A 52 -6.54 -10.82 -1.54
C ALA A 52 -6.44 -9.41 -2.14
N ARG A 53 -6.07 -8.41 -1.32
CA ARG A 53 -5.82 -7.03 -1.78
C ARG A 53 -4.56 -6.94 -2.62
N LEU A 54 -3.49 -7.63 -2.22
CA LEU A 54 -2.24 -7.63 -2.98
C LEU A 54 -2.42 -8.24 -4.38
N LYS A 55 -3.22 -9.31 -4.52
CA LYS A 55 -3.62 -9.87 -5.81
C LYS A 55 -4.47 -8.90 -6.62
N ALA A 56 -5.48 -8.30 -6.01
CA ALA A 56 -6.35 -7.32 -6.68
C ALA A 56 -5.59 -6.08 -7.16
N ALA A 57 -4.55 -5.70 -6.43
CA ALA A 57 -3.64 -4.61 -6.75
C ALA A 57 -2.59 -4.98 -7.81
N GLY A 58 -2.43 -6.26 -8.16
CA GLY A 58 -1.37 -6.73 -9.04
C GLY A 58 0.03 -6.65 -8.42
N VAL A 59 0.11 -6.53 -7.09
CA VAL A 59 1.38 -6.53 -6.34
C VAL A 59 2.00 -7.92 -6.34
N ILE A 60 1.17 -8.95 -6.14
CA ILE A 60 1.56 -10.33 -6.28
C ILE A 60 0.94 -10.89 -7.56
N ASP A 61 1.81 -11.28 -8.49
CA ASP A 61 1.42 -12.04 -9.67
C ASP A 61 0.99 -13.44 -9.19
N GLU A 62 -0.25 -13.83 -9.49
CA GLU A 62 -0.67 -15.23 -9.37
C GLU A 62 0.08 -16.03 -10.41
N THR A 63 1.33 -16.39 -10.10
CA THR A 63 2.04 -17.43 -10.80
C THR A 63 1.37 -18.75 -10.44
N MET A 64 0.32 -19.07 -11.23
CA MET A 64 -0.18 -20.38 -11.66
C MET A 64 -0.69 -21.39 -10.61
#